data_AF-A0A409VFB3-F1
#
_entry.id   AF-A0A409VFB3-F1
#
_cell.length_a   1.000
_cell.length_b   1.000
_cell.length_c   1.000
_cell.angle_alpha   90.00
_cell.angle_beta   90.00
_cell.angle_gamma   90.00
#
_symmetry.space_group_name_H-M   'P 1'
#
loop_
_entity.id
_entity.type
_entity.pdbx_description
1 polymer ?
#
loop_
_entity_poly.entity_id
_entity_poly.type
_entity_poly.pdbx_seq_one_letter_code
_entity_poly.pdbx_strand_id
1 'polypeptide(L)'
;MSTQRSSMSSTGSKGSPSGGAIFNLTHSNNSFAAGIGEVIEAFVANASKSNTKPIMVEFGSRIMAVGRSRMAAMTGRNALLYMKSKFGLLNATTPLYLQAAFTGDEERFVEVDLDSWEELVEHMQKLRIIA
;
A
#
# COMPACT_ATOMS: atom_id res chain seq x y z
N MET A 1 -25.54 23.59 -56.95
CA MET A 1 -26.07 22.93 -55.75
C MET A 1 -24.89 22.30 -55.02
N SER A 2 -24.33 23.00 -54.03
CA SER A 2 -23.14 22.58 -53.30
C SER A 2 -23.50 22.35 -51.83
N THR A 3 -23.31 21.12 -51.36
CA THR A 3 -23.65 20.64 -50.02
C THR A 3 -22.54 20.98 -49.03
N GLN A 4 -22.88 21.73 -47.98
CA GLN A 4 -22.00 22.11 -46.88
C GLN A 4 -21.99 20.96 -45.83
N ARG A 5 -20.83 20.35 -45.59
CA ARG A 5 -20.63 19.37 -44.50
C ARG A 5 -20.19 20.10 -43.24
N SER A 6 -21.03 20.06 -42.21
CA SER A 6 -20.72 20.50 -40.84
C SER A 6 -19.98 19.41 -40.09
N SER A 7 -18.76 19.68 -39.65
CA SER A 7 -17.98 18.82 -38.74
C SER A 7 -18.34 19.13 -37.28
N MET A 8 -19.05 18.23 -36.61
CA MET A 8 -19.18 18.23 -35.15
C MET A 8 -17.99 17.46 -34.56
N SER A 9 -17.06 18.18 -33.95
CA SER A 9 -15.97 17.62 -33.14
C SER A 9 -16.44 17.47 -31.70
N SER A 10 -16.65 16.24 -31.26
CA SER A 10 -16.88 15.85 -29.88
C SER A 10 -15.56 15.88 -29.09
N THR A 11 -15.42 16.81 -28.14
CA THR A 11 -14.40 16.69 -27.10
C THR A 11 -15.05 16.24 -25.80
N GLY A 12 -15.09 14.91 -25.60
CA GLY A 12 -15.31 14.31 -24.30
C GLY A 12 -14.07 14.52 -23.43
N SER A 13 -14.20 15.36 -22.39
CA SER A 13 -13.18 15.53 -21.37
C SER A 13 -13.16 14.28 -20.47
N LYS A 14 -12.18 13.41 -20.70
CA LYS A 14 -11.79 12.34 -19.77
C LYS A 14 -11.01 12.98 -18.62
N GLY A 15 -11.72 13.32 -17.54
CA GLY A 15 -11.10 13.73 -16.27
C GLY A 15 -10.44 12.53 -15.57
N SER A 16 -9.14 12.64 -15.32
CA SER A 16 -8.39 11.87 -14.33
C SER A 16 -7.55 12.87 -13.52
N PRO A 17 -7.15 12.56 -12.29
CA PRO A 17 -7.95 12.69 -11.08
C PRO A 17 -7.40 13.81 -10.18
N SER A 18 -8.29 14.56 -9.53
CA SER A 18 -8.16 15.18 -8.19
C SER A 18 -6.98 16.12 -7.81
N GLY A 19 -5.81 16.05 -8.44
CA GLY A 19 -4.61 16.81 -8.04
C GLY A 19 -4.61 18.27 -8.48
N GLY A 20 -5.25 18.59 -9.62
CA GLY A 20 -5.33 19.97 -10.12
C GLY A 20 -6.22 20.89 -9.28
N ALA A 21 -7.21 20.33 -8.57
CA ALA A 21 -8.13 21.13 -7.77
C ALA A 21 -7.47 21.70 -6.51
N ILE A 22 -6.65 20.90 -5.81
CA ILE A 22 -5.92 21.35 -4.61
C ILE A 22 -4.88 22.41 -5.01
N PHE A 23 -4.11 22.17 -6.08
CA PHE A 23 -3.14 23.12 -6.60
C PHE A 23 -3.75 24.49 -6.95
N ASN A 24 -4.94 24.49 -7.55
CA ASN A 24 -5.68 25.72 -7.88
C ASN A 24 -6.25 26.44 -6.65
N LEU A 25 -6.48 25.71 -5.54
CA LEU A 25 -6.90 26.31 -4.27
C LEU A 25 -5.72 26.97 -3.58
N THR A 26 -4.56 26.30 -3.47
CA THR A 26 -3.35 26.87 -2.82
C THR A 26 -2.86 28.14 -3.51
N HIS A 27 -3.01 28.23 -4.84
CA HIS A 27 -2.60 29.40 -5.63
C HIS A 27 -3.76 30.39 -5.89
N SER A 28 -4.86 30.27 -5.16
CA SER A 28 -6.00 31.17 -5.31
C SER A 28 -5.68 32.57 -4.80
N ASN A 29 -6.11 33.61 -5.53
CA ASN A 29 -6.07 34.99 -5.07
C ASN A 29 -7.03 35.27 -3.88
N ASN A 30 -7.87 34.29 -3.53
CA ASN A 30 -8.72 34.34 -2.35
C ASN A 30 -7.96 33.71 -1.17
N SER A 31 -7.59 34.53 -0.18
CA SER A 31 -6.81 34.11 0.99
C SER A 31 -7.48 32.99 1.81
N PHE A 32 -8.81 32.93 1.84
CA PHE A 32 -9.54 31.84 2.49
C PHE A 32 -9.41 30.53 1.72
N ALA A 33 -9.52 30.58 0.38
CA ALA A 33 -9.37 29.39 -0.47
C ALA A 33 -7.93 28.88 -0.47
N ALA A 34 -6.95 29.78 -0.49
CA ALA A 34 -5.52 29.46 -0.33
C ALA A 34 -5.26 28.74 1.00
N GLY A 35 -5.78 29.28 2.11
CA GLY A 35 -5.65 28.64 3.43
C GLY A 35 -6.28 27.25 3.50
N ILE A 36 -7.45 27.03 2.89
CA ILE A 36 -8.04 25.69 2.79
C ILE A 36 -7.16 24.76 1.94
N GLY A 37 -6.64 25.25 0.81
CA GLY A 37 -5.72 24.50 -0.05
C GLY A 37 -4.48 24.04 0.71
N GLU A 38 -3.86 24.92 1.49
CA GLU A 38 -2.67 24.62 2.31
C GLU A 38 -2.96 23.57 3.38
N VAL A 39 -4.10 23.67 4.08
CA VAL A 39 -4.49 22.69 5.10
C VAL A 39 -4.76 21.32 4.48
N ILE A 40 -5.42 21.28 3.32
CA ILE A 40 -5.67 20.03 2.60
C ILE A 40 -4.36 19.44 2.08
N GLU A 41 -3.47 20.25 1.52
CA GLU A 41 -2.17 19.80 1.04
C GLU A 41 -1.32 19.22 2.18
N ALA A 42 -1.26 19.91 3.33
CA ALA A 42 -0.60 19.41 4.53
C ALA A 42 -1.22 18.10 5.03
N PHE A 43 -2.56 17.99 5.00
CA PHE A 43 -3.25 16.76 5.39
C PHE A 43 -2.93 15.61 4.43
N VAL A 44 -2.98 15.83 3.11
CA VAL A 44 -2.68 14.82 2.09
C VAL A 44 -1.22 14.38 2.14
N ALA A 45 -0.30 15.33 2.33
CA ALA A 45 1.13 15.03 2.50
C ALA A 45 1.39 14.16 3.74
N ASN A 46 0.56 14.28 4.76
CA ASN A 46 0.66 13.51 6.01
C ASN A 46 -0.17 12.22 6.00
N ALA A 47 -1.18 12.12 5.13
CA ALA A 47 -2.17 11.06 5.13
C ALA A 47 -1.61 9.68 4.77
N SER A 48 -0.45 9.56 4.10
CA SER A 48 0.17 8.25 3.85
C SER A 48 1.48 8.35 3.07
N LYS A 49 2.61 8.32 3.77
CA LYS A 49 3.79 7.63 3.22
C LYS A 49 3.69 6.17 3.62
N SER A 50 2.82 5.41 2.95
CA SER A 50 2.81 3.97 3.13
C SER A 50 4.18 3.42 2.73
N ASN A 51 4.72 2.51 3.54
CA ASN A 51 6.05 1.99 3.32
C ASN A 51 6.08 1.23 1.98
N THR A 52 6.78 1.72 0.96
CA THR A 52 6.84 1.04 -0.34
C THR A 52 7.89 -0.07 -0.41
N LYS A 53 8.72 -0.22 0.63
CA LYS A 53 9.76 -1.24 0.68
C LYS A 53 9.13 -2.63 0.78
N PRO A 54 9.72 -3.65 0.13
CA PRO A 54 9.29 -5.03 0.29
C PRO A 54 9.44 -5.49 1.75
N ILE A 55 8.68 -6.53 2.12
CA ILE A 55 8.80 -7.20 3.42
C ILE A 55 9.85 -8.29 3.29
N MET A 56 10.86 -8.27 4.15
CA MET A 56 11.90 -9.30 4.18
C MET A 56 11.40 -10.48 5.04
N VAL A 57 11.22 -11.65 4.43
CA VAL A 57 10.69 -12.85 5.09
C VAL A 57 11.83 -13.83 5.36
N GLU A 58 11.99 -14.21 6.62
CA GLU A 58 13.06 -15.08 7.11
C GLU A 58 12.51 -16.46 7.54
N PHE A 59 13.23 -17.52 7.17
CA PHE A 59 13.05 -18.86 7.71
C PHE A 59 14.38 -19.62 7.70
N GLY A 60 14.89 -19.96 8.89
CA GLY A 60 16.22 -20.57 9.04
C GLY A 60 17.31 -19.68 8.44
N SER A 61 18.09 -20.21 7.49
CA SER A 61 19.13 -19.47 6.78
C SER A 61 18.64 -18.74 5.52
N ARG A 62 17.35 -18.86 5.18
CA ARG A 62 16.80 -18.34 3.92
C ARG A 62 16.01 -17.06 4.15
N ILE A 63 16.29 -16.05 3.31
CA ILE A 63 15.60 -14.76 3.31
C ILE A 63 14.99 -14.52 1.93
N MET A 64 13.74 -14.07 1.89
CA MET A 64 13.00 -13.73 0.67
C MET A 64 12.38 -12.35 0.78
N ALA A 65 12.64 -11.48 -0.20
CA ALA A 65 11.93 -10.21 -0.32
C ALA A 65 10.55 -10.44 -0.98
N VAL A 66 9.48 -10.04 -0.31
CA VAL A 66 8.11 -10.16 -0.83
C VAL A 66 7.51 -8.77 -1.00
N GLY A 67 6.94 -8.51 -2.18
CA GLY A 67 6.34 -7.22 -2.49
C GLY A 67 5.19 -6.91 -1.51
N ARG A 68 5.23 -5.73 -0.89
CA ARG A 68 4.25 -5.34 0.13
C ARG A 68 2.83 -5.26 -0.43
N SER A 69 2.65 -4.72 -1.63
CA SER A 69 1.34 -4.66 -2.29
C SER A 69 0.70 -6.04 -2.45
N ARG A 70 1.52 -7.06 -2.73
CA ARG A 70 1.05 -8.45 -2.80
C ARG A 70 0.64 -8.96 -1.42
N MET A 71 1.42 -8.66 -0.38
CA MET A 71 1.13 -9.06 1.00
C MET A 71 -0.15 -8.41 1.54
N ALA A 72 -0.35 -7.14 1.22
CA ALA A 72 -1.54 -6.37 1.60
C ALA A 72 -2.80 -6.84 0.87
N ALA A 73 -2.65 -7.43 -0.32
CA ALA A 73 -3.77 -8.00 -1.08
C ALA A 73 -4.22 -9.40 -0.59
N MET A 74 -3.55 -9.97 0.42
CA MET A 74 -3.88 -11.29 0.96
C MET A 74 -4.42 -11.15 2.38
N THR A 75 -5.35 -12.02 2.76
CA THR A 75 -5.73 -12.23 4.16
C THR A 75 -4.60 -12.92 4.92
N GLY A 76 -4.56 -12.81 6.25
CA GLY A 76 -3.49 -13.44 7.06
C GLY A 76 -3.34 -14.95 6.83
N ARG A 77 -4.46 -15.67 6.68
CA ARG A 77 -4.46 -17.11 6.35
C ARG A 77 -3.84 -17.41 4.97
N ASN A 78 -4.20 -16.61 3.96
CA ASN A 78 -3.65 -16.77 2.61
C ASN A 78 -2.17 -16.40 2.56
N ALA A 79 -1.76 -15.38 3.29
CA ALA A 79 -0.36 -14.99 3.42
C ALA A 79 0.47 -16.11 4.10
N LEU A 80 -0.03 -16.70 5.18
CA LEU A 80 0.62 -17.85 5.83
C LEU A 80 0.76 -19.03 4.85
N LEU A 81 -0.30 -19.39 4.13
CA LEU A 81 -0.25 -20.47 3.13
C LEU A 81 0.73 -20.16 1.99
N TYR A 82 0.75 -18.92 1.51
CA TYR A 82 1.71 -18.44 0.52
C TYR A 82 3.15 -18.62 1.00
N MET A 83 3.44 -18.24 2.25
CA MET A 83 4.76 -18.45 2.86
C MET A 83 5.10 -19.93 2.99
N LYS A 84 4.16 -20.77 3.46
CA LYS A 84 4.36 -22.21 3.51
C LYS A 84 4.75 -22.77 2.14
N SER A 85 4.08 -22.34 1.08
CA SER A 85 4.42 -22.73 -0.29
C SER A 85 5.82 -22.30 -0.69
N LYS A 86 6.20 -21.03 -0.43
CA LYS A 86 7.50 -20.47 -0.84
C LYS A 86 8.70 -21.06 -0.11
N PHE A 87 8.50 -21.49 1.14
CA PHE A 87 9.54 -22.09 1.98
C PHE A 87 9.51 -23.62 2.03
N GLY A 88 8.62 -24.28 1.27
CA GLY A 88 8.56 -25.75 1.23
C GLY A 88 7.94 -26.38 2.48
N LEU A 89 7.12 -25.63 3.21
CA LEU A 89 6.53 -25.99 4.49
C LEU A 89 5.07 -26.45 4.39
N LEU A 90 4.57 -26.74 3.18
CA LEU A 90 3.17 -27.17 2.99
C LEU A 90 2.85 -28.43 3.80
N ASN A 91 3.81 -29.36 3.88
CA ASN A 91 3.69 -30.63 4.58
C ASN A 91 4.24 -30.58 6.02
N ALA A 92 4.57 -29.39 6.55
CA ALA A 92 5.01 -29.26 7.93
C ALA A 92 3.90 -29.73 8.88
N THR A 93 4.23 -30.68 9.75
CA THR A 93 3.33 -31.23 10.78
C THR A 93 3.37 -30.43 12.07
N THR A 94 4.40 -29.59 12.26
CA THR A 94 4.49 -28.67 13.39
C THR A 94 3.65 -27.42 13.16
N PRO A 95 3.05 -26.84 14.22
CA PRO A 95 2.41 -25.54 14.14
C PRO A 95 3.41 -24.48 13.68
N LEU A 96 2.98 -23.60 12.77
CA LEU A 96 3.79 -22.50 12.29
C LEU A 96 3.22 -21.18 12.81
N TYR A 97 4.09 -20.32 13.31
CA TYR A 97 3.76 -18.99 13.79
C TYR A 97 4.49 -17.94 12.94
N LEU A 98 3.89 -16.76 12.81
CA LEU A 98 4.53 -15.62 12.17
C LEU A 98 4.90 -14.61 13.24
N GLN A 99 6.12 -14.10 13.15
CA GLN A 99 6.55 -12.95 13.91
C GLN A 99 6.92 -11.82 12.95
N ALA A 100 6.66 -10.58 13.33
CA ALA A 100 7.06 -9.41 12.56
C ALA A 100 7.87 -8.44 13.41
N ALA A 101 8.80 -7.76 12.75
CA ALA A 101 9.41 -6.54 13.27
C ALA A 101 8.79 -5.36 12.53
N PHE A 102 8.44 -4.31 13.26
CA PHE A 102 7.67 -3.18 12.76
C PHE A 102 8.55 -1.95 12.53
N THR A 103 8.05 -1.03 11.71
CA THR A 103 8.74 0.24 11.45
C THR A 103 8.92 1.01 12.76
N GLY A 104 10.17 1.39 13.06
CA GLY A 104 10.53 2.05 14.32
C GLY A 104 11.08 1.12 15.40
N ASP A 105 10.88 -0.19 15.28
CA ASP A 105 11.43 -1.22 16.19
C ASP A 105 11.81 -2.47 15.38
N GLU A 106 12.94 -2.39 14.67
CA GLU A 106 13.40 -3.44 13.72
C GLU A 106 14.14 -4.61 14.39
N GLU A 107 14.45 -4.47 15.68
CA GLU A 107 15.17 -5.47 16.47
C GLU A 107 14.20 -6.42 17.19
N ARG A 108 13.03 -5.90 17.57
CA ARG A 108 12.02 -6.67 18.29
C ARG A 108 11.07 -7.38 17.34
N PHE A 109 11.00 -8.70 17.46
CA PHE A 109 9.99 -9.52 16.82
C PHE A 109 8.83 -9.79 17.78
N VAL A 110 7.61 -9.62 17.30
CA VAL A 110 6.38 -9.96 18.02
C VAL A 110 5.50 -10.85 17.17
N GLU A 111 4.70 -11.72 17.81
CA GLU A 111 3.78 -12.60 17.10
C GLU A 111 2.71 -11.79 16.35
N VAL A 112 2.38 -12.24 15.15
CA VAL A 112 1.42 -11.58 14.26
C VAL A 112 0.05 -12.20 14.45
N ASP A 113 -0.92 -11.37 14.81
CA ASP A 113 -2.33 -11.74 14.72
C ASP A 113 -2.77 -11.78 13.24
N LEU A 114 -3.20 -12.95 12.79
CA LEU A 114 -3.61 -13.17 11.40
C LEU A 114 -4.98 -12.57 11.07
N ASP A 115 -5.80 -12.29 12.09
CA ASP A 115 -7.11 -11.64 11.90
C ASP A 115 -6.97 -10.11 11.73
N SER A 116 -5.85 -9.54 12.20
CA SER A 116 -5.49 -8.12 12.05
C SER A 116 -4.48 -7.86 10.92
N TRP A 117 -4.29 -8.83 10.02
CA TRP A 117 -3.23 -8.84 9.02
C TRP A 117 -3.22 -7.60 8.12
N GLU A 118 -4.38 -7.23 7.59
CA GLU A 118 -4.56 -6.14 6.62
C GLU A 118 -4.11 -4.78 7.17
N GLU A 119 -4.30 -4.54 8.47
CA GLU A 119 -3.83 -3.35 9.17
C GLU A 119 -2.32 -3.42 9.42
N LEU A 120 -1.82 -4.58 9.87
CA LEU A 120 -0.43 -4.73 10.30
C LEU A 120 0.56 -4.67 9.12
N VAL A 121 0.18 -5.19 7.95
CA VAL A 121 1.08 -5.32 6.79
C VAL A 121 1.73 -4.01 6.39
N GLU A 122 1.06 -2.87 6.52
CA GLU A 122 1.63 -1.57 6.12
C GLU A 122 2.83 -1.18 6.98
N HIS A 123 2.87 -1.68 8.21
CA HIS A 123 3.88 -1.33 9.21
C HIS A 123 5.02 -2.37 9.32
N MET A 124 4.85 -3.58 8.76
CA MET A 124 5.85 -4.65 8.84
C MET A 124 7.12 -4.33 8.05
N GLN A 125 8.28 -4.44 8.68
CA GLN A 125 9.60 -4.31 8.04
C GLN A 125 10.13 -5.71 7.67
N LYS A 126 10.13 -6.60 8.66
CA LYS A 126 10.59 -7.99 8.53
C LYS A 126 9.49 -8.92 9.03
N LEU A 127 9.46 -10.11 8.47
CA LEU A 127 8.60 -11.21 8.88
C LEU A 127 9.48 -12.44 9.09
N ARG A 128 9.17 -13.26 10.08
CA ARG A 128 9.87 -14.51 10.36
C ARG A 128 8.86 -15.62 10.59
N ILE A 129 9.14 -16.78 10.01
CA ILE A 129 8.38 -18.01 10.24
C ILE A 129 9.06 -18.77 11.38
N ILE A 130 8.28 -19.12 12.41
CA ILE A 130 8.69 -19.97 13.52
C ILE A 130 7.97 -21.31 13.37
N ALA A 131 8.70 -22.41 13.57
CA ALA A 131 8.23 -23.78 13.33
C ALA A 131 8.47 -24.70 14.52
#